data_AF-A0AAV9RBZ5-F1
#
_entry.id   AF-A0AAV9RBZ5-F1
#
_cell.length_a   1.000
_cell.length_b   1.000
_cell.length_c   1.000
_cell.angle_alpha   90.00
_cell.angle_beta   90.00
_cell.angle_gamma   90.00
#
_symmetry.space_group_name_H-M   'P 1'
#
loop_
_entity.id
_entity.type
_entity.pdbx_description
1 polymer ?
#
loop_
_entity_poly.entity_id
_entity_poly.type
_entity_poly.pdbx_seq_one_letter_code
_entity_poly.pdbx_strand_id
1 'polypeptide(L)'
;MNLPPIGLETSSNAASSYVLPVDGAVELQEEEMEQSVYGLRFALDPSSVPPSLHLSQSRLAVTYSESSPLHPHPLIRKPGLTPDSTVLLLHVRADVIIARGQYYWEVDVCNSSVYRVGVISSDGCRGWWLERNALAFHAVHDGSCEAIGTVPPRVKTLGIFLSFEGGILSFHNPLTQEHLVTLPTRFSTSGVLPALGLGQGRLRLRCGLPTPSYVFLGKNSTYRGPCCPKGIWWHREVSFQSVKRVIQKFEKLALSD
;
A
#
# COMPACT_ATOMS: atom_id res chain seq x y z
N MET A 1 10.43 -47.46 50.69
CA MET A 1 11.06 -47.14 49.39
C MET A 1 10.16 -46.16 48.67
N ASN A 2 10.79 -45.15 48.09
CA ASN A 2 10.22 -43.88 47.64
C ASN A 2 9.20 -44.02 46.49
N LEU A 3 8.04 -43.40 46.65
CA LEU A 3 7.19 -42.96 45.54
C LEU A 3 7.61 -41.54 45.14
N PRO A 4 7.80 -41.23 43.84
CA PRO A 4 7.98 -39.85 43.40
C PRO A 4 6.62 -39.16 43.23
N PRO A 5 6.54 -37.82 43.38
CA PRO A 5 5.31 -37.09 43.10
C PRO A 5 5.11 -36.91 41.59
N ILE A 6 3.91 -37.18 41.11
CA ILE A 6 3.46 -36.86 39.76
C ILE A 6 3.18 -35.36 39.72
N GLY A 7 4.00 -34.61 38.99
CA GLY A 7 3.75 -33.19 38.71
C GLY A 7 2.52 -33.03 37.83
N LEU A 8 1.56 -32.21 38.27
CA LEU A 8 0.52 -31.65 37.42
C LEU A 8 1.18 -30.62 36.48
N GLU A 9 1.30 -30.95 35.19
CA GLU A 9 1.44 -29.92 34.17
C GLU A 9 0.05 -29.45 33.73
N THR A 10 -0.28 -28.23 34.11
CA THR A 10 -1.44 -27.48 33.63
C THR A 10 -1.19 -27.03 32.19
N SER A 11 -1.68 -27.77 31.20
CA SER A 11 -1.80 -27.24 29.84
C SER A 11 -3.05 -26.34 29.75
N SER A 12 -2.82 -25.04 29.89
CA SER A 12 -3.80 -23.98 29.62
C SER A 12 -4.17 -23.98 28.13
N ASN A 13 -5.29 -24.59 27.78
CA ASN A 13 -5.93 -24.43 26.48
C ASN A 13 -6.77 -23.15 26.50
N ALA A 14 -6.15 -22.00 26.25
CA ALA A 14 -6.87 -20.76 25.97
C ALA A 14 -7.30 -20.77 24.50
N ALA A 15 -8.44 -21.41 24.23
CA ALA A 15 -9.20 -21.17 23.01
C ALA A 15 -9.66 -19.70 23.06
N SER A 16 -9.06 -18.86 22.22
CA SER A 16 -9.48 -17.46 22.05
C SER A 16 -10.86 -17.44 21.42
N SER A 17 -11.90 -17.37 22.25
CA SER A 17 -13.27 -17.17 21.82
C SER A 17 -13.43 -15.70 21.40
N TYR A 18 -13.53 -15.46 20.09
CA TYR A 18 -13.86 -14.15 19.55
C TYR A 18 -15.31 -13.80 19.90
N VAL A 19 -15.48 -12.90 20.87
CA VAL A 19 -16.75 -12.23 21.13
C VAL A 19 -16.75 -10.94 20.32
N LEU A 20 -17.63 -10.82 19.33
CA LEU A 20 -17.85 -9.57 18.59
C LEU A 20 -18.66 -8.61 19.47
N PRO A 21 -18.19 -7.37 19.73
CA PRO A 21 -18.98 -6.37 20.44
C PRO A 21 -20.08 -5.81 19.52
N VAL A 22 -21.23 -5.54 20.13
CA VAL A 22 -22.53 -5.21 19.52
C VAL A 22 -22.59 -3.82 18.84
N ASP A 23 -21.47 -3.10 18.68
CA ASP A 23 -21.50 -1.71 18.16
C ASP A 23 -20.51 -1.39 17.03
N GLY A 24 -20.00 -2.41 16.30
CA GLY A 24 -19.29 -2.20 15.03
C GLY A 24 -17.99 -1.39 15.07
N ALA A 25 -17.56 -0.90 16.24
CA ALA A 25 -16.27 -0.28 16.45
C ALA A 25 -15.22 -1.38 16.69
N VAL A 26 -14.33 -1.56 15.71
CA VAL A 26 -13.13 -2.37 15.90
C VAL A 26 -12.20 -1.56 16.81
N GLU A 27 -12.01 -2.00 18.03
CA GLU A 27 -11.01 -1.45 18.95
C GLU A 27 -9.63 -1.77 18.38
N LEU A 28 -8.98 -0.77 17.77
CA LEU A 28 -7.60 -0.90 17.30
C LEU A 28 -6.69 -0.95 18.53
N GLN A 29 -5.73 -1.88 18.55
CA GLN A 29 -4.72 -1.94 19.61
C GLN A 29 -3.90 -0.63 19.60
N GLU A 30 -3.38 -0.22 20.76
CA GLU A 30 -2.61 1.02 20.92
C GLU A 30 -1.48 1.14 19.89
N GLU A 31 -0.80 0.02 19.61
CA GLU A 31 0.24 -0.12 18.59
C GLU A 31 -0.26 0.17 17.17
N GLU A 32 -1.47 -0.25 16.82
CA GLU A 32 -2.08 0.00 15.50
C GLU A 32 -2.52 1.48 15.36
N MET A 33 -2.93 2.09 16.47
CA MET A 33 -3.25 3.51 16.54
C MET A 33 -1.99 4.37 16.41
N GLU A 34 -0.91 4.01 17.13
CA GLU A 34 0.38 4.68 17.01
C GLU A 34 0.95 4.58 15.59
N GLN A 35 0.87 3.41 14.95
CA GLN A 35 1.32 3.25 13.56
C GLN A 35 0.50 4.08 12.57
N SER A 36 -0.79 4.28 12.84
CA SER A 36 -1.65 5.14 12.01
C SER A 36 -1.30 6.63 12.18
N VAL A 37 -0.82 7.03 13.36
CA VAL A 37 -0.42 8.41 13.67
C VAL A 37 1.00 8.72 13.19
N TYR A 38 1.96 7.83 13.46
CA TYR A 38 3.38 8.04 13.18
C TYR A 38 3.85 7.45 11.84
N GLY A 39 3.02 6.63 11.20
CA GLY A 39 3.31 5.99 9.93
C GLY A 39 3.88 4.58 10.07
N LEU A 40 3.50 3.70 9.14
CA LEU A 40 3.95 2.32 9.11
C LEU A 40 5.40 2.23 8.63
N ARG A 41 6.28 1.65 9.45
CA ARG A 41 7.67 1.35 9.09
C ARG A 41 7.78 -0.09 8.59
N PHE A 42 8.38 -0.27 7.42
CA PHE A 42 8.58 -1.57 6.80
C PHE A 42 9.78 -1.53 5.83
N ALA A 43 10.26 -2.69 5.42
CA ALA A 43 11.34 -2.82 4.46
C ALA A 43 10.95 -3.77 3.31
N LEU A 44 11.80 -3.85 2.29
CA LEU A 44 11.65 -4.82 1.21
C LEU A 44 12.18 -6.19 1.67
N ASP A 45 11.37 -7.22 1.45
CA ASP A 45 11.68 -8.59 1.86
C ASP A 45 12.74 -9.22 0.91
N PRO A 46 13.93 -9.56 1.42
CA PRO A 46 14.98 -10.22 0.63
C PRO A 46 14.56 -11.57 0.04
N SER A 47 13.62 -12.29 0.67
CA SER A 47 13.17 -13.61 0.20
C SER A 47 12.35 -13.50 -1.09
N SER A 48 11.76 -12.34 -1.33
CA SER A 48 10.91 -12.06 -2.49
C SER A 48 11.68 -11.48 -3.68
N VAL A 49 13.01 -11.31 -3.57
CA VAL A 49 13.83 -10.62 -4.57
C VAL A 49 14.16 -11.54 -5.74
N PRO A 50 13.76 -11.20 -6.97
CA PRO A 50 14.11 -11.96 -8.14
C PRO A 50 15.59 -11.73 -8.51
N PRO A 51 16.25 -12.68 -9.22
CA PRO A 51 17.69 -12.63 -9.50
C PRO A 51 18.19 -11.38 -10.24
N SER A 52 17.33 -10.72 -11.02
CA SER A 52 17.66 -9.50 -11.76
C SER A 52 17.55 -8.23 -10.93
N LEU A 53 17.09 -8.31 -9.68
CA LEU A 53 16.96 -7.19 -8.77
C LEU A 53 17.94 -7.34 -7.61
N HIS A 54 18.54 -6.23 -7.20
CA HIS A 54 19.39 -6.15 -6.02
C HIS A 54 18.79 -5.20 -5.01
N LEU A 55 18.69 -5.65 -3.76
CA LEU A 55 18.33 -4.80 -2.64
C LEU A 55 19.56 -4.10 -2.07
N SER A 56 19.38 -2.86 -1.61
CA SER A 56 20.36 -2.20 -0.77
C SER A 56 20.50 -2.88 0.58
N GLN A 57 21.61 -2.67 1.28
CA GLN A 57 21.83 -3.16 2.65
C GLN A 57 20.72 -2.71 3.61
N SER A 58 20.22 -1.48 3.43
CA SER A 58 19.10 -0.93 4.19
C SER A 58 17.74 -1.55 3.87
N ARG A 59 17.63 -2.39 2.83
CA ARG A 59 16.36 -2.98 2.32
C ARG A 59 15.29 -1.95 1.94
N LEU A 60 15.68 -0.70 1.74
CA LEU A 60 14.78 0.39 1.34
C LEU A 60 14.99 0.82 -0.11
N ALA A 61 15.87 0.17 -0.86
CA ALA A 61 16.05 0.46 -2.28
C ALA A 61 16.25 -0.82 -3.08
N VAL A 62 15.71 -0.80 -4.29
CA VAL A 62 15.83 -1.89 -5.27
C VAL A 62 16.44 -1.33 -6.55
N THR A 63 17.45 -2.02 -7.06
CA THR A 63 18.19 -1.64 -8.27
C THR A 63 18.10 -2.80 -9.27
N TYR A 64 17.88 -2.48 -10.54
CA TYR A 64 17.90 -3.45 -11.62
C TYR A 64 19.34 -3.80 -12.01
N SER A 65 19.64 -5.08 -12.16
CA SER A 65 20.94 -5.59 -12.59
C SER A 65 20.90 -5.94 -14.07
N GLU A 66 21.62 -5.18 -14.90
CA GLU A 66 21.76 -5.47 -16.33
C GLU A 66 22.61 -6.73 -16.59
N SER A 67 23.37 -7.18 -15.59
CA SER A 67 24.27 -8.32 -15.68
C SER A 67 23.59 -9.69 -15.56
N SER A 68 22.26 -9.75 -15.39
CA SER A 68 21.54 -11.02 -15.34
C SER A 68 21.47 -11.66 -16.73
N PRO A 69 22.07 -12.85 -16.95
CA PRO A 69 22.12 -13.50 -18.26
C PRO A 69 20.76 -14.03 -18.73
N LEU A 70 19.69 -13.83 -17.94
CA LEU A 70 18.40 -14.46 -18.16
C LEU A 70 17.33 -13.60 -18.81
N HIS A 71 17.53 -12.31 -19.09
CA HIS A 71 16.80 -11.55 -20.14
C HIS A 71 17.20 -10.06 -20.16
N PRO A 72 17.79 -9.54 -21.25
CA PRO A 72 17.71 -8.12 -21.55
C PRO A 72 16.30 -7.84 -22.10
N HIS A 73 15.63 -6.84 -21.55
CA HIS A 73 14.30 -6.32 -21.91
C HIS A 73 13.12 -6.81 -21.04
N PRO A 74 12.18 -5.89 -20.68
CA PRO A 74 10.89 -6.30 -20.14
C PRO A 74 10.24 -7.29 -21.10
N LEU A 75 9.71 -8.40 -20.58
CA LEU A 75 9.01 -9.38 -21.40
C LEU A 75 7.74 -8.73 -21.96
N ILE A 76 7.83 -8.21 -23.18
CA ILE A 76 6.69 -7.75 -23.98
C ILE A 76 5.86 -9.00 -24.26
N ARG A 77 4.64 -9.05 -23.72
CA ARG A 77 3.70 -10.14 -24.05
C ARG A 77 3.39 -10.09 -25.56
N LYS A 78 3.38 -11.26 -26.20
CA LYS A 78 2.78 -11.42 -27.53
C LYS A 78 1.28 -11.05 -27.46
N PRO A 79 0.75 -10.30 -28.44
CA PRO A 79 -0.65 -9.87 -28.45
C PRO A 79 -1.54 -11.10 -28.64
N GLY A 80 -2.27 -11.51 -27.59
CA GLY A 80 -3.07 -12.72 -27.68
C GLY A 80 -4.07 -12.97 -26.56
N LEU A 81 -3.85 -12.50 -25.33
CA LEU A 81 -4.87 -12.57 -24.27
C LEU A 81 -4.78 -11.33 -23.38
N THR A 82 -5.89 -10.58 -23.34
CA THR A 82 -6.16 -9.32 -22.61
C THR A 82 -5.45 -8.06 -23.14
N PRO A 83 -6.18 -6.95 -23.37
CA PRO A 83 -5.56 -5.68 -23.68
C PRO A 83 -4.99 -5.06 -22.38
N ASP A 84 -3.92 -4.29 -22.54
CA ASP A 84 -3.56 -3.16 -21.68
C ASP A 84 -2.42 -3.25 -20.65
N SER A 85 -1.78 -4.39 -20.35
CA SER A 85 -0.46 -4.32 -19.66
C SER A 85 0.66 -4.99 -20.45
N THR A 86 1.48 -4.16 -21.10
CA THR A 86 2.50 -4.59 -22.07
C THR A 86 3.84 -4.94 -21.42
N VAL A 87 4.04 -4.65 -20.13
CA VAL A 87 5.34 -4.80 -19.45
C VAL A 87 5.23 -5.81 -18.31
N LEU A 88 5.86 -6.97 -18.43
CA LEU A 88 6.06 -7.85 -17.27
C LEU A 88 7.27 -7.37 -16.48
N LEU A 89 7.01 -6.74 -15.34
CA LEU A 89 8.04 -6.35 -14.39
C LEU A 89 8.13 -7.34 -13.25
N LEU A 90 9.37 -7.73 -12.97
CA LEU A 90 9.72 -8.45 -11.77
C LEU A 90 9.55 -7.51 -10.57
N HIS A 91 8.96 -8.02 -9.49
CA HIS A 91 8.65 -7.23 -8.30
C HIS A 91 9.29 -7.80 -7.05
N VAL A 92 9.47 -6.94 -6.06
CA VAL A 92 9.84 -7.25 -4.69
C VAL A 92 8.71 -6.79 -3.76
N ARG A 93 8.42 -7.59 -2.74
CA ARG A 93 7.37 -7.32 -1.75
C ARG A 93 7.97 -6.71 -0.49
N ALA A 94 7.16 -6.00 0.28
CA ALA A 94 7.52 -5.57 1.62
C ALA A 94 7.45 -6.74 2.61
N ASP A 95 8.09 -6.57 3.77
CA ASP A 95 8.08 -7.50 4.90
C ASP A 95 6.86 -7.34 5.83
N VAL A 96 5.85 -6.58 5.41
CA VAL A 96 4.63 -6.31 6.18
C VAL A 96 3.37 -6.67 5.39
N ILE A 97 2.40 -7.27 6.07
CA ILE A 97 1.04 -7.49 5.57
C ILE A 97 0.12 -6.46 6.23
N ILE A 98 -0.54 -5.66 5.40
CA ILE A 98 -1.54 -4.68 5.81
C ILE A 98 -2.92 -5.31 5.64
N ALA A 99 -3.61 -5.54 6.76
CA ALA A 99 -4.94 -6.14 6.79
C ALA A 99 -6.01 -5.24 7.43
N ARG A 100 -5.64 -4.01 7.83
CA ARG A 100 -6.55 -2.98 8.38
C ARG A 100 -5.88 -1.60 8.35
N GLY A 101 -6.63 -0.55 8.70
CA GLY A 101 -6.07 0.78 8.91
C GLY A 101 -5.81 1.60 7.64
N GLN A 102 -5.11 2.72 7.84
CA GLN A 102 -4.76 3.68 6.79
C GLN A 102 -3.29 4.05 6.89
N TYR A 103 -2.56 3.93 5.79
CA TYR A 103 -1.12 4.13 5.78
C TYR A 103 -0.66 4.89 4.55
N TYR A 104 0.43 5.62 4.74
CA TYR A 104 1.08 6.39 3.69
C TYR A 104 2.56 6.07 3.62
N TRP A 105 3.08 5.95 2.40
CA TRP A 105 4.51 5.85 2.13
C TRP A 105 4.85 6.52 0.81
N GLU A 106 6.13 6.78 0.60
CA GLU A 106 6.63 7.38 -0.63
C GLU A 106 7.63 6.47 -1.33
N VAL A 107 7.70 6.58 -2.64
CA VAL A 107 8.71 5.93 -3.48
C VAL A 107 9.38 6.97 -4.34
N ASP A 108 10.69 7.09 -4.20
CA ASP A 108 11.54 7.84 -5.12
C ASP A 108 11.71 7.02 -6.41
N VAL A 109 11.26 7.64 -7.50
CA VAL A 109 11.20 7.08 -8.86
C VAL A 109 12.12 7.84 -9.82
N CYS A 110 12.95 8.77 -9.33
CA CYS A 110 13.72 9.68 -10.20
C CYS A 110 14.73 8.96 -11.10
N ASN A 111 15.19 7.77 -10.69
CA ASN A 111 16.18 6.97 -11.40
C ASN A 111 15.56 5.81 -12.19
N SER A 112 14.28 5.90 -12.57
CA SER A 112 13.65 4.91 -13.42
C SER A 112 12.49 5.49 -14.24
N SER A 113 12.37 5.04 -15.50
CA SER A 113 11.20 5.30 -16.34
C SER A 113 10.38 4.03 -16.63
N VAL A 114 10.77 2.88 -16.07
CA VAL A 114 10.07 1.60 -16.24
C VAL A 114 9.92 0.94 -14.88
N TYR A 115 8.74 1.13 -14.26
CA TYR A 115 8.46 0.65 -12.91
C TYR A 115 6.97 0.38 -12.66
N ARG A 116 6.69 -0.33 -11.57
CA ARG A 116 5.39 -0.42 -10.92
C ARG A 116 5.53 -0.11 -9.44
N VAL A 117 4.60 0.65 -8.90
CA VAL A 117 4.50 0.88 -7.46
C VAL A 117 3.06 0.67 -7.01
N GLY A 118 2.87 0.06 -5.85
CA GLY A 118 1.52 -0.23 -5.35
C GLY A 118 1.50 -1.34 -4.32
N VAL A 119 0.48 -2.18 -4.37
CA VAL A 119 0.28 -3.29 -3.43
C VAL A 119 -0.09 -4.58 -4.16
N ILE A 120 0.26 -5.70 -3.56
CA ILE A 120 -0.11 -7.05 -4.02
C ILE A 120 -0.90 -7.76 -2.91
N SER A 121 -1.88 -8.59 -3.27
CA SER A 121 -2.54 -9.46 -2.30
C SER A 121 -1.56 -10.42 -1.65
N SER A 122 -1.82 -10.83 -0.41
CA SER A 122 -0.93 -11.74 0.33
C SER A 122 -0.78 -13.11 -0.31
N ASP A 123 -1.80 -13.59 -1.04
CA ASP A 123 -1.71 -14.79 -1.88
C ASP A 123 -0.88 -14.59 -3.17
N GLY A 124 -0.49 -13.35 -3.49
CA GLY A 124 0.25 -12.98 -4.69
C GLY A 124 -0.55 -13.00 -6.00
N CYS A 125 -1.85 -13.27 -5.96
CA CYS A 125 -2.68 -13.46 -7.15
C CYS A 125 -3.17 -12.16 -7.80
N ARG A 126 -3.29 -11.08 -7.03
CA ARG A 126 -3.82 -9.78 -7.47
C ARG A 126 -2.87 -8.67 -7.11
N GLY A 127 -2.74 -7.68 -7.98
CA GLY A 127 -1.96 -6.48 -7.70
C GLY A 127 -2.65 -5.22 -8.21
N TRP A 128 -2.43 -4.14 -7.48
CA TRP A 128 -2.95 -2.81 -7.76
C TRP A 128 -1.75 -1.88 -7.91
N TRP A 129 -1.55 -1.35 -9.11
CA TRP A 129 -0.32 -0.67 -9.49
C TRP A 129 -0.60 0.67 -10.16
N LEU A 130 0.27 1.61 -9.88
CA LEU A 130 0.63 2.65 -10.84
C LEU A 130 1.86 2.15 -11.60
N GLU A 131 1.70 1.94 -12.90
CA GLU A 131 2.74 1.52 -13.83
C GLU A 131 3.25 2.73 -14.62
N ARG A 132 4.57 2.83 -14.76
CA ARG A 132 5.21 3.74 -15.71
C ARG A 132 6.00 2.92 -16.73
N ASN A 133 5.79 3.23 -18.00
CA ASN A 133 6.62 2.74 -19.10
C ASN A 133 7.03 3.92 -19.99
N ALA A 134 8.29 4.32 -19.88
CA ALA A 134 8.85 5.53 -20.48
C ALA A 134 8.07 6.80 -20.08
N LEU A 135 7.23 7.30 -21.00
CA LEU A 135 6.39 8.49 -20.80
C LEU A 135 4.95 8.16 -20.43
N ALA A 136 4.53 6.91 -20.60
CA ALA A 136 3.16 6.48 -20.36
C ALA A 136 2.98 6.04 -18.90
N PHE A 137 1.85 6.44 -18.32
CA PHE A 137 1.41 6.02 -17.00
C PHE A 137 0.10 5.26 -17.11
N HIS A 138 -0.01 4.18 -16.36
CA HIS A 138 -1.22 3.37 -16.31
C HIS A 138 -1.60 2.98 -14.89
N ALA A 139 -2.90 2.90 -14.65
CA ALA A 139 -3.50 2.25 -13.49
C ALA A 139 -3.74 0.79 -13.86
N VAL A 140 -3.16 -0.16 -13.13
CA VAL A 140 -3.33 -1.60 -13.38
C VAL A 140 -3.98 -2.22 -12.15
N HIS A 141 -5.20 -2.75 -12.28
CA HIS A 141 -5.90 -3.41 -11.17
C HIS A 141 -7.00 -4.33 -11.66
N ASP A 142 -7.23 -5.44 -10.95
CA ASP A 142 -8.38 -6.34 -11.16
C ASP A 142 -8.60 -6.79 -12.62
N GLY A 143 -7.50 -6.94 -13.38
CA GLY A 143 -7.52 -7.31 -14.80
C GLY A 143 -7.77 -6.15 -15.77
N SER A 144 -8.01 -4.94 -15.26
CA SER A 144 -8.05 -3.69 -16.03
C SER A 144 -6.67 -3.05 -16.13
N CYS A 145 -6.43 -2.34 -17.22
CA CYS A 145 -5.35 -1.36 -17.29
C CYS A 145 -5.79 -0.10 -18.03
N GLU A 146 -5.67 1.04 -17.36
CA GLU A 146 -6.22 2.32 -17.80
C GLU A 146 -5.11 3.37 -17.88
N ALA A 147 -5.05 4.12 -18.98
CA ALA A 147 -4.07 5.19 -19.15
C ALA A 147 -4.36 6.39 -18.23
N ILE A 148 -3.33 6.92 -17.57
CA ILE A 148 -3.42 8.08 -16.67
C ILE A 148 -2.90 9.31 -17.41
N GLY A 149 -3.81 10.20 -17.84
CA GLY A 149 -3.47 11.37 -18.64
C GLY A 149 -2.85 12.56 -17.88
N THR A 150 -2.86 12.54 -16.55
CA THR A 150 -2.57 13.70 -15.70
C THR A 150 -1.21 13.67 -15.00
N VAL A 151 -0.41 12.62 -15.17
CA VAL A 151 0.86 12.50 -14.43
C VAL A 151 1.96 13.36 -15.07
N PRO A 152 2.59 14.28 -14.32
CA PRO A 152 3.72 15.04 -14.85
C PRO A 152 4.90 14.10 -15.21
N PRO A 153 5.49 14.20 -16.42
CA PRO A 153 6.56 13.30 -16.85
C PRO A 153 7.84 13.41 -15.99
N ARG A 154 7.96 14.48 -15.20
CA ARG A 154 9.08 14.77 -14.30
C ARG A 154 8.79 14.41 -12.83
N VAL A 155 7.77 13.60 -12.55
CA VAL A 155 7.52 13.14 -11.18
C VAL A 155 8.76 12.40 -10.65
N LYS A 156 9.28 12.87 -9.51
CA LYS A 156 10.47 12.30 -8.85
C LYS A 156 10.11 11.38 -7.71
N THR A 157 8.96 11.63 -7.08
CA THR A 157 8.48 10.88 -5.93
C THR A 157 6.99 10.62 -6.10
N LEU A 158 6.56 9.40 -5.80
CA LEU A 158 5.16 9.03 -5.72
C LEU A 158 4.78 8.79 -4.27
N GLY A 159 3.74 9.47 -3.80
CA GLY A 159 3.08 9.20 -2.54
C GLY A 159 1.98 8.17 -2.74
N ILE A 160 1.92 7.17 -1.88
CA ILE A 160 0.97 6.08 -1.96
C ILE A 160 0.20 6.07 -0.65
N PHE A 161 -1.11 6.23 -0.76
CA PHE A 161 -2.02 6.16 0.36
C PHE A 161 -2.94 4.96 0.21
N LEU A 162 -2.97 4.12 1.23
CA LEU A 162 -3.82 2.95 1.34
C LEU A 162 -4.83 3.19 2.47
N SER A 163 -6.11 3.05 2.15
CA SER A 163 -7.17 2.87 3.14
C SER A 163 -7.75 1.48 2.96
N PHE A 164 -7.35 0.56 3.82
CA PHE A 164 -7.69 -0.86 3.67
C PHE A 164 -9.21 -1.07 3.77
N GLU A 165 -9.81 -0.59 4.85
CA GLU A 165 -11.25 -0.71 5.09
C GLU A 165 -12.08 0.17 4.15
N GLY A 166 -11.50 1.27 3.67
CA GLY A 166 -12.13 2.11 2.66
C GLY A 166 -12.07 1.52 1.24
N GLY A 167 -11.28 0.46 1.01
CA GLY A 167 -11.10 -0.11 -0.32
C GLY A 167 -10.45 0.85 -1.32
N ILE A 168 -9.54 1.70 -0.83
CA ILE A 168 -8.96 2.79 -1.62
C ILE A 168 -7.44 2.65 -1.64
N LEU A 169 -6.85 2.66 -2.84
CA LEU A 169 -5.43 2.91 -3.05
C LEU A 169 -5.28 4.14 -3.95
N SER A 170 -4.64 5.19 -3.44
CA SER A 170 -4.48 6.45 -4.18
C SER A 170 -3.02 6.85 -4.30
N PHE A 171 -2.70 7.46 -5.44
CA PHE A 171 -1.37 7.89 -5.80
C PHE A 171 -1.32 9.39 -5.94
N HIS A 172 -0.28 10.01 -5.40
CA HIS A 172 -0.12 11.44 -5.30
C HIS A 172 1.29 11.85 -5.70
N ASN A 173 1.45 13.09 -6.15
CA ASN A 173 2.75 13.75 -6.25
C ASN A 173 2.98 14.54 -4.95
N PRO A 174 3.86 14.10 -4.04
CA PRO A 174 4.05 14.78 -2.74
C PRO A 174 4.63 16.20 -2.89
N LEU A 175 5.36 16.45 -3.98
CA LEU A 175 5.99 17.74 -4.23
C LEU A 175 4.96 18.81 -4.62
N THR A 176 4.02 18.46 -5.51
CA THR A 176 2.94 19.37 -5.95
C THR A 176 1.67 19.22 -5.14
N GLN A 177 1.61 18.21 -4.26
CA GLN A 177 0.42 17.81 -3.49
C GLN A 177 -0.79 17.46 -4.36
N GLU A 178 -0.53 17.02 -5.59
CA GLU A 178 -1.56 16.69 -6.56
C GLU A 178 -1.94 15.21 -6.49
N HIS A 179 -3.23 14.94 -6.58
CA HIS A 179 -3.77 13.60 -6.80
C HIS A 179 -3.51 13.17 -8.24
N LEU A 180 -3.00 11.95 -8.42
CA LEU A 180 -2.69 11.38 -9.73
C LEU A 180 -3.80 10.40 -10.17
N VAL A 181 -4.07 9.39 -9.35
CA VAL A 181 -5.10 8.39 -9.62
C VAL A 181 -5.55 7.71 -8.32
N THR A 182 -6.79 7.27 -8.27
CA THR A 182 -7.31 6.39 -7.22
C THR A 182 -7.83 5.11 -7.84
N LEU A 183 -7.38 3.98 -7.32
CA LEU A 183 -7.85 2.65 -7.70
C LEU A 183 -8.92 2.22 -6.69
N PRO A 184 -10.19 2.12 -7.10
CA PRO A 184 -11.22 1.50 -6.27
C PRO A 184 -10.95 0.00 -6.20
N THR A 185 -11.01 -0.58 -5.01
CA THR A 185 -10.69 -2.00 -4.81
C THR A 185 -11.42 -2.60 -3.62
N ARG A 186 -11.47 -3.93 -3.58
CA ARG A 186 -11.93 -4.71 -2.43
C ARG A 186 -10.83 -5.67 -2.03
N PHE A 187 -10.08 -5.31 -1.00
CA PHE A 187 -9.04 -6.16 -0.47
C PHE A 187 -9.65 -7.38 0.23
N SER A 188 -9.04 -8.55 0.02
CA SER A 188 -9.39 -9.74 0.80
C SER A 188 -8.97 -9.56 2.26
N THR A 189 -9.65 -10.24 3.18
CA THR A 189 -9.31 -10.23 4.62
C THR A 189 -7.91 -10.75 4.92
N SER A 190 -7.28 -11.45 3.98
CA SER A 190 -5.89 -11.93 4.09
C SER A 190 -4.84 -10.82 3.98
N GLY A 191 -5.24 -9.59 3.64
CA GLY A 191 -4.36 -8.43 3.58
C GLY A 191 -3.62 -8.24 2.25
N VAL A 192 -2.86 -7.15 2.18
CA VAL A 192 -2.02 -6.76 1.06
C VAL A 192 -0.62 -6.38 1.52
N LEU A 193 0.37 -6.53 0.67
CA LEU A 193 1.74 -6.09 0.91
C LEU A 193 2.10 -4.96 -0.04
N PRO A 194 2.73 -3.87 0.44
CA PRO A 194 3.42 -2.92 -0.44
C PRO A 194 4.41 -3.66 -1.35
N ALA A 195 4.49 -3.25 -2.61
CA ALA A 195 5.34 -3.92 -3.58
C ALA A 195 5.88 -2.95 -4.64
N LEU A 196 7.08 -3.25 -5.13
CA LEU A 196 7.79 -2.46 -6.14
C LEU A 196 8.21 -3.36 -7.29
N GLY A 197 7.79 -3.03 -8.51
CA GLY A 197 8.24 -3.63 -9.75
C GLY A 197 9.25 -2.74 -10.47
N LEU A 198 10.32 -3.31 -11.01
CA LEU A 198 11.39 -2.54 -11.63
C LEU A 198 11.92 -3.19 -12.91
N GLY A 199 11.94 -2.42 -14.00
CA GLY A 199 12.50 -2.87 -15.28
C GLY A 199 13.85 -2.25 -15.63
N GLN A 200 14.21 -1.14 -15.00
CA GLN A 200 15.51 -0.48 -15.18
C GLN A 200 15.83 0.45 -14.01
N GLY A 201 17.12 0.78 -13.83
CA GLY A 201 17.54 1.82 -12.91
C GLY A 201 17.29 1.46 -11.44
N ARG A 202 16.74 2.39 -10.65
CA ARG A 202 16.60 2.21 -9.20
C ARG A 202 15.34 2.88 -8.65
N LEU A 203 14.71 2.23 -7.66
CA LEU A 203 13.66 2.80 -6.80
C LEU A 203 14.12 2.83 -5.35
N ARG A 204 13.61 3.80 -4.58
CA ARG A 204 13.85 3.89 -3.13
C ARG A 204 12.55 4.14 -2.37
N LEU A 205 12.26 3.24 -1.45
CA LEU A 205 11.15 3.29 -0.51
C LEU A 205 11.44 4.26 0.64
N ARG A 206 10.42 5.02 1.04
CA ARG A 206 10.38 5.86 2.23
C ARG A 206 9.10 5.56 3.00
N CYS A 207 9.24 4.84 4.11
CA CYS A 207 8.15 4.46 5.01
C CYS A 207 8.25 5.22 6.34
N GLY A 208 7.30 4.98 7.25
CA GLY A 208 7.26 5.64 8.57
C GLY A 208 6.88 7.12 8.47
N LEU A 209 6.02 7.46 7.51
CA LEU A 209 5.52 8.81 7.29
C LEU A 209 4.07 8.90 7.78
N PRO A 210 3.68 9.97 8.49
CA PRO A 210 2.28 10.22 8.79
C PRO A 210 1.52 10.51 7.50
N THR A 211 0.23 10.20 7.48
CA THR A 211 -0.62 10.49 6.31
C THR A 211 -0.74 12.01 6.11
N PRO A 212 -0.30 12.57 4.97
CA PRO A 212 -0.39 14.00 4.73
C PRO A 212 -1.83 14.46 4.53
N SER A 213 -2.17 15.67 4.99
CA SER A 213 -3.53 16.21 4.91
C SER A 213 -4.04 16.41 3.47
N TYR A 214 -3.13 16.67 2.51
CA TYR A 214 -3.49 16.87 1.10
C TYR A 214 -4.12 15.63 0.46
N VAL A 215 -3.82 14.43 0.99
CA VAL A 215 -4.41 13.16 0.54
C VAL A 215 -5.94 13.21 0.68
N PHE A 216 -6.43 13.83 1.75
CA PHE A 216 -7.86 13.96 2.01
C PHE A 216 -8.47 15.21 1.37
N LEU A 217 -7.74 16.32 1.35
CA LEU A 217 -8.27 17.65 1.01
C LEU A 217 -8.23 17.99 -0.49
N GLY A 218 -7.53 17.19 -1.30
CA GLY A 218 -7.38 17.41 -2.74
C GLY A 218 -8.73 17.55 -3.45
N LYS A 219 -8.79 18.43 -4.47
CA LYS A 219 -10.02 18.69 -5.26
C LYS A 219 -10.58 17.44 -5.94
N ASN A 220 -9.71 16.48 -6.24
CA ASN A 220 -10.04 15.19 -6.86
C ASN A 220 -9.97 14.03 -5.87
N SER A 221 -9.88 14.32 -4.57
CA SER A 221 -9.90 13.29 -3.53
C SER A 221 -11.26 12.61 -3.53
N THR A 222 -11.26 11.28 -3.52
CA THR A 222 -12.47 10.46 -3.35
C THR A 222 -13.16 10.69 -2.00
N TYR A 223 -12.51 11.40 -1.07
CA TYR A 223 -13.07 11.80 0.22
C TYR A 223 -13.87 13.12 0.17
N ARG A 224 -13.68 13.96 -0.86
CA ARG A 224 -14.52 15.13 -1.07
C ARG A 224 -15.64 14.72 -2.04
N GLY A 225 -16.76 14.26 -1.48
CA GLY A 225 -17.91 13.81 -2.28
C GLY A 225 -18.37 14.87 -3.30
N PRO A 226 -18.92 14.46 -4.45
CA PRO A 226 -19.51 15.40 -5.39
C PRO A 226 -20.80 15.98 -4.80
N CYS A 227 -20.88 17.30 -4.63
CA CYS A 227 -22.18 17.96 -4.56
C CYS A 227 -22.78 17.96 -5.97
N CYS A 228 -23.53 16.92 -6.36
CA CYS A 228 -24.39 16.98 -7.56
C CYS A 228 -25.69 16.17 -7.42
N PRO A 229 -26.82 16.64 -7.98
CA PRO A 229 -28.18 16.28 -7.52
C PRO A 229 -28.83 15.09 -8.25
N LYS A 230 -28.09 14.31 -9.05
CA LYS A 230 -28.67 13.21 -9.84
C LYS A 230 -27.75 11.98 -9.77
N GLY A 231 -28.30 10.90 -9.24
CA GLY A 231 -27.57 9.83 -8.59
C GLY A 231 -26.65 9.00 -9.47
N ILE A 232 -25.47 8.71 -8.93
CA ILE A 232 -24.76 7.44 -8.97
C ILE A 232 -24.21 7.23 -7.55
N TRP A 233 -24.44 6.05 -6.97
CA TRP A 233 -24.19 5.76 -5.56
C TRP A 233 -22.68 5.68 -5.28
N TRP A 234 -22.17 6.61 -4.48
CA TRP A 234 -20.83 6.54 -3.88
C TRP A 234 -20.88 5.88 -2.51
N HIS A 235 -19.88 5.04 -2.24
CA HIS A 235 -19.73 4.26 -1.02
C HIS A 235 -20.03 5.11 0.22
N ARG A 236 -20.86 4.53 1.10
CA ARG A 236 -21.19 5.03 2.43
C ARG A 236 -19.93 5.61 3.05
N GLU A 237 -19.96 6.89 3.39
CA GLU A 237 -18.96 7.54 4.20
C GLU A 237 -18.80 6.69 5.46
N VAL A 238 -17.79 5.80 5.48
CA VAL A 238 -17.37 5.15 6.72
C VAL A 238 -16.67 6.26 7.47
N SER A 239 -17.47 7.03 8.20
CA SER A 239 -16.97 8.01 9.14
C SER A 239 -16.14 7.24 10.17
N PHE A 240 -14.82 7.24 10.00
CA PHE A 240 -13.92 6.91 11.09
C PHE A 240 -14.02 8.03 12.11
N GLN A 241 -15.06 7.96 12.95
CA GLN A 241 -15.20 8.84 14.11
C GLN A 241 -13.93 8.78 14.96
N SER A 242 -13.21 7.65 14.96
CA SER A 242 -12.00 7.43 15.73
C SER A 242 -10.84 8.33 15.29
N VAL A 243 -10.53 8.46 14.00
CA VAL A 243 -9.43 9.33 13.53
C VAL A 243 -9.73 10.80 13.81
N LYS A 244 -10.97 11.24 13.57
CA LYS A 244 -11.40 12.61 13.88
C LYS A 244 -11.38 12.89 15.38
N ARG A 245 -11.77 11.93 16.22
CA ARG A 245 -11.69 12.04 17.69
C ARG A 245 -10.25 12.04 18.19
N VAL A 246 -9.35 11.27 17.58
CA VAL A 246 -7.93 11.25 17.94
C VAL A 246 -7.28 12.59 17.58
N ILE A 247 -7.53 13.11 16.37
CA ILE A 247 -7.08 14.46 15.97
C ILE A 247 -7.63 15.52 16.94
N GLN A 248 -8.92 15.50 17.24
CA GLN A 248 -9.54 16.44 18.19
C GLN A 248 -8.98 16.29 19.61
N LYS A 249 -8.66 15.07 20.05
CA LYS A 249 -8.08 14.81 21.37
C LYS A 249 -6.66 15.35 21.45
N PHE A 250 -5.84 15.15 20.41
CA PHE A 250 -4.50 15.72 20.32
C PHE A 250 -4.52 17.25 20.22
N GLU A 251 -5.42 17.83 19.42
CA GLU A 251 -5.60 19.28 19.33
C GLU A 251 -6.02 19.88 20.67
N LYS A 252 -6.91 19.21 21.42
CA LYS A 252 -7.36 19.67 22.73
C LYS A 252 -6.27 19.58 23.81
N LEU A 253 -5.40 18.58 23.72
CA LEU A 253 -4.23 18.45 24.59
C LEU A 253 -3.18 19.54 24.28
N ALA A 254 -2.94 19.83 23.00
CA ALA A 254 -2.01 20.89 22.57
C ALA A 254 -2.49 22.32 22.90
N LEU A 255 -3.77 22.50 23.23
CA LEU A 255 -4.37 23.78 23.62
C LEU A 255 -4.53 23.95 25.15
N SER A 256 -4.13 22.95 25.95
CA SER A 256 -4.26 22.98 27.43
C SER A 256 -2.94 23.21 28.17
N ASP A 257 -1.85 23.51 27.45
CA ASP A 257 -0.59 24.05 27.99
C ASP A 257 -0.57 25.59 27.87
#